data_AF-A0A553QL98-F1
#
_entry.id   AF-A0A553QL98-F1
#
_cell.length_a   1.000
_cell.length_b   1.000
_cell.length_c   1.000
_cell.angle_alpha   90.00
_cell.angle_beta   90.00
_cell.angle_gamma   90.00
#
_symmetry.space_group_name_H-M   'P 1'
#
loop_
_entity.id
_entity.type
_entity.pdbx_description
1 polymer ?
#
loop_
_entity_poly.entity_id
_entity_poly.type
_entity_poly.pdbx_seq_one_letter_code
_entity_poly.pdbx_strand_id
1 'polypeptide(L)'
;GSICGLCGNYDENDNNDFTLRSQELVNAPMDFGNDWKESSSCPAALEMTNPCYSNPYRQVWAQKQCGMITSQVFATCHSQVDPSEFYDACVQDTCACISGGDSECLCSSIATYAQACNDAGVCVAWRTPQICPLFCDYYNSLGECEWHYKPCGAPCMQTCRNPSGQCSSQILVLE
;
A
#
# COMPACT_ATOMS: atom_id res chain seq x y z
N GLY A 1 9.61 -22.59 -3.02
CA GLY A 1 10.03 -21.51 -2.14
C GLY A 1 11.41 -21.75 -1.58
N SER A 2 12.28 -20.74 -1.61
CA SER A 2 13.62 -20.76 -1.00
C SER A 2 13.80 -19.70 0.10
N ILE A 3 12.73 -18.97 0.40
CA ILE A 3 12.68 -17.94 1.43
C ILE A 3 11.70 -18.36 2.53
N CYS A 4 11.73 -17.62 3.63
CA CYS A 4 10.79 -17.75 4.73
C CYS A 4 10.69 -16.40 5.45
N GLY A 5 9.66 -16.24 6.27
CA GLY A 5 9.42 -15.02 7.04
C GLY A 5 7.99 -14.55 6.90
N LEU A 6 7.74 -13.29 7.31
CA LEU A 6 6.41 -12.68 7.28
C LEU A 6 5.81 -12.58 5.87
N CYS A 7 6.63 -12.64 4.82
CA CYS A 7 6.20 -12.61 3.43
C CYS A 7 5.93 -14.03 2.85
N GLY A 8 5.84 -15.05 3.70
CA GLY A 8 5.63 -16.42 3.27
C GLY A 8 6.89 -17.10 2.75
N ASN A 9 6.71 -18.15 1.94
CA ASN A 9 7.82 -18.97 1.44
C ASN A 9 8.07 -18.82 -0.07
N TYR A 10 7.20 -18.09 -0.78
CA TYR A 10 7.28 -17.84 -2.22
C TYR A 10 7.34 -19.13 -3.06
N ASP A 11 6.38 -20.02 -2.88
CA ASP A 11 6.22 -21.27 -3.65
C ASP A 11 4.96 -21.30 -4.53
N GLU A 12 4.29 -20.16 -4.71
CA GLU A 12 3.03 -19.99 -5.44
C GLU A 12 1.81 -20.66 -4.77
N ASN A 13 1.91 -21.09 -3.51
CA ASN A 13 0.82 -21.66 -2.73
C ASN A 13 0.57 -20.88 -1.43
N ASP A 14 -0.40 -19.96 -1.48
CA ASP A 14 -0.83 -19.13 -0.35
C ASP A 14 -1.27 -19.92 0.91
N ASN A 15 -1.76 -21.16 0.74
CA ASN A 15 -2.26 -21.99 1.84
C ASN A 15 -1.17 -22.41 2.86
N ASN A 16 0.11 -22.25 2.53
CA ASN A 16 1.22 -22.63 3.41
C ASN A 16 2.10 -21.43 3.83
N ASP A 17 1.71 -20.20 3.51
CA ASP A 17 2.53 -19.02 3.82
C ASP A 17 2.65 -18.77 5.32
N PHE A 18 1.67 -19.21 6.12
CA PHE A 18 1.73 -19.17 7.59
C PHE A 18 2.53 -20.34 8.18
N THR A 19 3.79 -20.45 7.74
CA THR A 19 4.77 -21.40 8.27
C THR A 19 5.62 -20.75 9.37
N LEU A 20 5.67 -21.38 10.55
CA LEU A 20 6.51 -20.95 11.67
C LEU A 20 8.00 -21.26 11.41
N ARG A 21 8.90 -20.67 12.21
CA ARG A 21 10.35 -21.00 12.26
C ARG A 21 10.60 -22.47 12.58
N SER A 22 9.67 -23.12 13.29
CA SER A 22 9.69 -24.57 13.57
C SER A 22 9.27 -25.45 12.38
N GLN A 23 8.86 -24.84 11.26
CA GLN A 23 8.24 -25.49 10.09
C GLN A 23 6.82 -26.03 10.32
N GLU A 24 6.20 -25.68 11.44
CA GLU A 24 4.80 -25.95 11.71
C GLU A 24 3.90 -25.00 10.91
N LEU A 25 2.78 -25.50 10.41
CA LEU A 25 1.75 -24.72 9.75
C LEU A 25 0.68 -24.30 10.75
N VAL A 26 0.36 -23.00 10.75
CA VAL A 26 -0.71 -22.44 11.59
C VAL A 26 -1.73 -21.71 10.73
N ASN A 27 -2.96 -21.59 11.23
CA ASN A 27 -4.03 -20.86 10.53
C ASN A 27 -4.20 -19.42 11.04
N ALA A 28 -3.67 -19.11 12.22
CA ALA A 28 -3.84 -17.80 12.85
C ALA A 28 -2.70 -16.85 12.46
N PRO A 29 -2.98 -15.71 11.81
CA PRO A 29 -1.96 -14.72 11.46
C PRO A 29 -1.18 -14.21 12.69
N MET A 30 -1.84 -14.17 13.87
CA MET A 30 -1.23 -13.69 15.11
C MET A 30 -0.19 -14.65 15.67
N ASP A 31 -0.44 -15.96 15.58
CA ASP A 31 0.52 -16.98 16.00
C ASP A 31 1.74 -16.95 15.06
N PHE A 32 1.48 -16.89 13.76
CA PHE A 32 2.50 -16.73 12.72
C PHE A 32 3.37 -15.48 12.93
N GLY A 33 2.76 -14.29 13.05
CA GLY A 33 3.50 -13.04 13.20
C GLY A 33 4.33 -12.98 14.49
N ASN A 34 3.82 -13.55 15.58
CA ASN A 34 4.53 -13.58 16.86
C ASN A 34 5.73 -14.53 16.87
N ASP A 35 5.71 -15.61 16.10
CA ASP A 35 6.84 -16.53 15.97
C ASP A 35 8.02 -15.90 15.20
N TRP A 36 7.71 -15.01 14.24
CA TRP A 36 8.71 -14.28 13.46
C TRP A 36 9.34 -13.09 14.18
N LYS A 37 9.04 -12.84 15.46
CA LYS A 37 9.74 -11.82 16.27
C LYS A 37 11.25 -12.09 16.30
N GLU A 38 12.04 -11.02 16.18
CA GLU A 38 13.50 -11.12 16.19
C GLU A 38 14.05 -11.33 17.60
N SER A 39 13.46 -10.67 18.59
CA SER A 39 13.88 -10.77 19.99
C SER A 39 12.78 -11.37 20.85
N SER A 40 13.16 -12.30 21.73
CA SER A 40 12.28 -12.86 22.76
C SER A 40 11.85 -11.82 23.80
N SER A 41 12.55 -10.68 23.91
CA SER A 41 12.17 -9.57 24.79
C SER A 41 10.99 -8.77 24.25
N CYS A 42 10.68 -8.88 22.95
CA CYS A 42 9.52 -8.21 22.36
C CYS A 42 8.23 -8.88 22.87
N PRO A 43 7.27 -8.09 23.39
CA PRO A 43 5.99 -8.65 23.81
C PRO A 43 5.30 -9.32 22.63
N ALA A 44 4.47 -10.32 22.91
CA ALA A 44 3.57 -10.83 21.87
C ALA A 44 2.56 -9.74 21.50
N ALA A 45 2.32 -9.58 20.22
CA ALA A 45 1.17 -8.83 19.72
C ALA A 45 -0.11 -9.53 20.18
N LEU A 46 -1.09 -8.75 20.58
CA LEU A 46 -2.43 -9.20 20.92
C LEU A 46 -3.34 -8.99 19.70
N GLU A 47 -4.51 -9.64 19.69
CA GLU A 47 -5.49 -9.40 18.64
C GLU A 47 -5.80 -7.90 18.52
N MET A 48 -5.64 -7.40 17.29
CA MET A 48 -5.96 -6.02 16.97
C MET A 48 -7.49 -5.86 16.95
N THR A 49 -8.01 -5.12 17.93
CA THR A 49 -9.37 -4.61 17.84
C THR A 49 -9.47 -3.60 16.72
N ASN A 50 -10.52 -3.69 15.89
CA ASN A 50 -10.73 -2.73 14.80
C ASN A 50 -10.67 -1.28 15.35
N PRO A 51 -9.75 -0.43 14.85
CA PRO A 51 -9.55 0.92 15.37
C PRO A 51 -10.79 1.81 15.31
N CYS A 52 -11.73 1.52 14.41
CA CYS A 52 -13.00 2.24 14.31
C CYS A 52 -13.92 1.96 15.51
N TYR A 53 -13.82 0.81 16.18
CA TYR A 53 -14.58 0.57 17.43
C TYR A 53 -14.04 1.41 18.57
N SER A 54 -12.72 1.61 18.63
CA SER A 54 -12.08 2.49 19.59
C SER A 54 -12.32 3.98 19.26
N ASN A 55 -12.53 4.31 17.98
CA ASN A 55 -12.72 5.67 17.49
C ASN A 55 -13.99 5.80 16.61
N PRO A 56 -15.19 5.57 17.17
CA PRO A 56 -16.42 5.47 16.38
C PRO A 56 -16.80 6.77 15.66
N TYR A 57 -16.39 7.92 16.19
CA TYR A 57 -16.62 9.24 15.57
C TYR A 57 -15.85 9.41 14.25
N ARG A 58 -14.76 8.65 14.03
CA ARG A 58 -13.98 8.69 12.79
C ARG A 58 -14.54 7.78 11.71
N GLN A 59 -15.26 6.73 12.08
CA GLN A 59 -15.72 5.69 11.16
C GLN A 59 -16.48 6.26 9.96
N VAL A 60 -17.44 7.16 10.20
CA VAL A 60 -18.25 7.76 9.12
C VAL A 60 -17.38 8.59 8.16
N TRP A 61 -16.40 9.32 8.69
CA TRP A 61 -15.48 10.10 7.88
C TRP A 61 -14.55 9.17 7.07
N ALA A 62 -13.97 8.15 7.71
CA ALA A 62 -13.12 7.15 7.08
C ALA A 62 -13.85 6.42 5.93
N GLN A 63 -15.04 5.88 6.19
CA GLN A 63 -15.87 5.21 5.18
C GLN A 63 -16.19 6.12 3.99
N LYS A 64 -16.48 7.40 4.25
CA LYS A 64 -16.77 8.38 3.20
C LYS A 64 -15.54 8.66 2.33
N GLN A 65 -14.38 8.88 2.94
CA GLN A 65 -13.16 9.22 2.20
C GLN A 65 -12.61 8.00 1.45
N CYS A 66 -12.53 6.85 2.12
CA CYS A 66 -12.10 5.58 1.51
C CYS A 66 -13.06 5.08 0.42
N GLY A 67 -14.31 5.55 0.41
CA GLY A 67 -15.29 5.26 -0.64
C GLY A 67 -14.83 5.64 -2.04
N MET A 68 -13.78 6.47 -2.19
CA MET A 68 -13.14 6.69 -3.49
C MET A 68 -12.66 5.38 -4.13
N ILE A 69 -12.10 4.45 -3.35
CA ILE A 69 -11.54 3.18 -3.83
C ILE A 69 -12.59 2.36 -4.60
N THR A 70 -13.83 2.35 -4.11
CA THR A 70 -14.97 1.64 -4.73
C THR A 70 -15.81 2.51 -5.67
N SER A 71 -15.42 3.77 -5.89
CA SER A 71 -16.15 4.72 -6.73
C SER A 71 -15.80 4.60 -8.22
N GLN A 72 -16.51 5.37 -9.04
CA GLN A 72 -16.26 5.47 -10.47
C GLN A 72 -14.83 5.94 -10.83
N VAL A 73 -14.12 6.61 -9.90
CA VAL A 73 -12.72 7.03 -10.09
C VAL A 73 -11.82 5.85 -10.44
N PHE A 74 -12.05 4.69 -9.81
CA PHE A 74 -11.27 3.47 -10.00
C PHE A 74 -12.01 2.38 -10.79
N ALA A 75 -13.15 2.67 -11.41
CA ALA A 75 -14.00 1.66 -12.07
C ALA A 75 -13.26 0.83 -13.13
N THR A 76 -12.29 1.42 -13.84
CA THR A 76 -11.49 0.70 -14.83
C THR A 76 -10.55 -0.33 -14.20
N CYS A 77 -10.16 -0.15 -12.94
CA CYS A 77 -9.28 -1.04 -12.20
C CYS A 77 -10.03 -2.14 -11.44
N HIS A 78 -11.31 -1.93 -11.07
CA HIS A 78 -12.08 -2.90 -10.28
C HIS A 78 -12.15 -4.31 -10.90
N SER A 79 -12.01 -4.42 -12.21
CA SER A 79 -11.96 -5.72 -12.92
C SER A 79 -10.60 -6.43 -12.88
N GLN A 80 -9.53 -5.70 -12.55
CA GLN A 80 -8.16 -6.19 -12.50
C GLN A 80 -7.69 -6.43 -11.05
N VAL A 81 -8.14 -5.59 -10.12
CA VAL A 81 -7.78 -5.65 -8.71
C VAL A 81 -9.04 -5.44 -7.86
N ASP A 82 -9.36 -6.41 -7.00
CA ASP A 82 -10.51 -6.32 -6.08
C ASP A 82 -10.31 -5.15 -5.10
N PRO A 83 -11.23 -4.16 -5.05
CA PRO A 83 -11.11 -3.03 -4.14
C PRO A 83 -11.40 -3.35 -2.67
N SER A 84 -11.99 -4.51 -2.35
CA SER A 84 -12.59 -4.78 -1.04
C SER A 84 -11.58 -4.72 0.12
N GLU A 85 -10.46 -5.42 0.00
CA GLU A 85 -9.42 -5.44 1.04
C GLU A 85 -8.74 -4.07 1.19
N PHE A 86 -8.54 -3.35 0.09
CA PHE A 86 -7.97 -2.00 0.11
C PHE A 86 -8.92 -0.98 0.76
N TYR A 87 -10.23 -1.12 0.52
CA TYR A 87 -11.25 -0.30 1.17
C TYR A 87 -11.26 -0.53 2.68
N ASP A 88 -11.30 -1.80 3.11
CA ASP A 88 -11.32 -2.15 4.53
C ASP A 88 -10.04 -1.71 5.25
N ALA A 89 -8.87 -1.91 4.63
CA ALA A 89 -7.59 -1.42 5.14
C ALA A 89 -7.59 0.12 5.27
N CYS A 90 -8.02 0.83 4.22
CA CYS A 90 -8.13 2.29 4.25
C CYS A 90 -8.99 2.78 5.41
N VAL A 91 -10.15 2.15 5.64
CA VAL A 91 -11.06 2.54 6.73
C VAL A 91 -10.40 2.31 8.09
N GLN A 92 -9.75 1.16 8.28
CA GLN A 92 -9.04 0.84 9.54
C GLN A 92 -7.89 1.81 9.82
N ASP A 93 -7.03 2.06 8.83
CA ASP A 93 -5.88 2.96 8.95
C ASP A 93 -6.32 4.40 9.24
N THR A 94 -7.36 4.85 8.55
CA THR A 94 -7.92 6.19 8.73
C THR A 94 -8.57 6.36 10.10
N CYS A 95 -9.20 5.31 10.64
CA CYS A 95 -9.71 5.30 12.02
C CYS A 95 -8.59 5.28 13.07
N ALA A 96 -7.46 4.62 12.79
CA ALA A 96 -6.33 4.50 13.72
C ALA A 96 -5.47 5.78 13.80
N CYS A 97 -5.52 6.63 12.78
CA CYS A 97 -4.65 7.79 12.63
C CYS A 97 -5.05 8.97 13.53
N ILE A 98 -4.95 8.86 14.87
CA ILE A 98 -5.54 9.81 15.83
C ILE A 98 -4.67 11.05 16.09
N SER A 99 -3.36 10.97 15.85
CA SER A 99 -2.36 11.93 16.35
C SER A 99 -2.12 13.15 15.44
N GLY A 100 -3.01 13.42 14.48
CA GLY A 100 -2.82 14.41 13.42
C GLY A 100 -2.15 13.78 12.20
N GLY A 101 -2.48 14.28 11.00
CA GLY A 101 -2.11 13.64 9.74
C GLY A 101 -3.19 12.73 9.15
N ASP A 102 -4.47 12.90 9.53
CA ASP A 102 -5.60 12.13 8.99
C ASP A 102 -5.61 12.07 7.46
N SER A 103 -5.19 13.16 6.80
CA SER A 103 -5.03 13.21 5.36
C SER A 103 -3.87 12.34 4.85
N GLU A 104 -2.77 12.21 5.59
CA GLU A 104 -1.62 11.39 5.19
C GLU A 104 -1.95 9.90 5.18
N CYS A 105 -2.55 9.39 6.26
CA CYS A 105 -2.98 7.98 6.36
C CYS A 105 -3.97 7.61 5.24
N LEU A 106 -4.96 8.47 4.99
CA LEU A 106 -5.93 8.32 3.91
C LEU A 106 -5.23 8.31 2.53
N CYS A 107 -4.36 9.29 2.27
CA CYS A 107 -3.72 9.43 0.97
C CYS A 107 -2.75 8.28 0.67
N SER A 108 -2.06 7.76 1.67
CA SER A 108 -1.21 6.57 1.53
C SER A 108 -2.07 5.34 1.20
N SER A 109 -3.18 5.14 1.90
CA SER A 109 -4.08 4.01 1.65
C SER A 109 -4.66 4.01 0.22
N ILE A 110 -5.15 5.16 -0.25
CA ILE A 110 -5.65 5.29 -1.63
C ILE A 110 -4.51 5.13 -2.64
N ALA A 111 -3.32 5.66 -2.35
CA ALA A 111 -2.15 5.50 -3.21
C ALA A 111 -1.74 4.03 -3.36
N THR A 112 -1.85 3.21 -2.32
CA THR A 112 -1.58 1.76 -2.38
C THR A 112 -2.50 1.07 -3.39
N TYR A 113 -3.81 1.38 -3.38
CA TYR A 113 -4.72 0.82 -4.38
C TYR A 113 -4.40 1.32 -5.79
N ALA A 114 -4.10 2.62 -5.94
CA ALA A 114 -3.70 3.16 -7.23
C ALA A 114 -2.40 2.54 -7.78
N GLN A 115 -1.47 2.18 -6.89
CA GLN A 115 -0.24 1.47 -7.26
C GLN A 115 -0.56 0.04 -7.71
N ALA A 116 -1.39 -0.70 -6.97
CA ALA A 116 -1.83 -2.03 -7.40
C ALA A 116 -2.53 -2.01 -8.76
N CYS A 117 -3.37 -1.00 -9.01
CA CYS A 117 -3.97 -0.77 -10.33
C CYS A 117 -2.90 -0.54 -11.41
N ASN A 118 -1.90 0.29 -11.12
CA ASN A 118 -0.82 0.58 -12.06
C ASN A 118 0.02 -0.66 -12.39
N ASP A 119 0.32 -1.49 -11.38
CA ASP A 119 1.04 -2.75 -11.55
C ASP A 119 0.23 -3.77 -12.36
N ALA A 120 -1.10 -3.73 -12.26
CA ALA A 120 -2.02 -4.46 -13.14
C ALA A 120 -2.22 -3.80 -14.52
N GLY A 121 -1.47 -2.74 -14.84
CA GLY A 121 -1.50 -2.06 -16.14
C GLY A 121 -2.60 -1.01 -16.30
N VAL A 122 -3.31 -0.66 -15.23
CA VAL A 122 -4.39 0.35 -15.24
C VAL A 122 -3.92 1.63 -14.54
N CYS A 123 -3.59 2.63 -15.34
CA CYS A 123 -3.21 3.95 -14.83
C CYS A 123 -4.44 4.78 -14.42
N VAL A 124 -4.57 5.12 -13.13
CA VAL A 124 -5.69 5.92 -12.59
C VAL A 124 -5.20 7.26 -12.05
N ALA A 125 -5.68 8.36 -12.62
CA ALA A 125 -5.43 9.72 -12.12
C ALA A 125 -6.49 10.12 -11.07
N TRP A 126 -6.20 9.87 -9.79
CA TRP A 126 -7.19 10.01 -8.71
C TRP A 126 -7.02 11.27 -7.84
N ARG A 127 -5.82 11.86 -7.81
CA ARG A 127 -5.53 13.06 -7.01
C ARG A 127 -6.17 14.31 -7.61
N THR A 128 -6.64 15.21 -6.76
CA THR A 128 -7.21 16.52 -7.14
C THR A 128 -6.68 17.61 -6.21
N PRO A 129 -6.87 18.91 -6.51
CA PRO A 129 -6.47 19.97 -5.58
C PRO A 129 -7.14 19.87 -4.19
N GLN A 130 -8.28 19.18 -4.08
CA GLN A 130 -9.01 18.97 -2.83
C GLN A 130 -8.72 17.60 -2.21
N ILE A 131 -8.25 16.62 -2.99
CA ILE A 131 -8.04 15.24 -2.55
C ILE A 131 -6.58 14.88 -2.77
N CYS A 132 -5.84 14.78 -1.67
CA CYS A 132 -4.45 14.36 -1.67
C CYS A 132 -3.57 15.15 -2.67
N PRO A 133 -3.58 16.50 -2.61
CA PRO A 133 -2.88 17.33 -3.58
C PRO A 133 -1.37 17.06 -3.54
N LEU A 134 -0.73 17.24 -4.69
CA LEU A 134 0.71 17.25 -4.84
C LEU A 134 1.15 18.59 -5.41
N PHE A 135 2.34 19.03 -5.01
CA PHE A 135 2.88 20.32 -5.41
C PHE A 135 4.20 20.13 -6.16
N CYS A 136 4.12 19.47 -7.33
CA CYS A 136 5.29 19.14 -8.15
C CYS A 136 5.88 20.36 -8.87
N ASP A 137 5.05 21.37 -9.15
CA ASP A 137 5.45 22.63 -9.77
C ASP A 137 6.34 23.49 -8.87
N TYR A 138 6.33 23.24 -7.56
CA TYR A 138 7.28 23.81 -6.60
C TYR A 138 8.74 23.67 -7.05
N TYR A 139 9.07 22.59 -7.76
CA TYR A 139 10.42 22.29 -8.20
C TYR A 139 10.82 22.98 -9.52
N ASN A 140 9.89 23.69 -10.18
CA ASN A 140 10.18 24.43 -11.40
C ASN A 140 10.88 25.76 -11.12
N SER A 141 11.85 26.12 -11.96
CA SER A 141 12.38 27.48 -12.00
C SER A 141 11.33 28.46 -12.53
N LEU A 142 11.53 29.76 -12.26
CA LEU A 142 10.64 30.81 -12.77
C LEU A 142 10.56 30.80 -14.31
N GLY A 143 9.37 30.57 -14.83
CA GLY A 143 9.11 30.54 -16.28
C GLY A 143 9.37 29.17 -16.94
N GLU A 144 9.79 28.16 -16.17
CA GLU A 144 10.00 26.80 -16.65
C GLU A 144 8.87 25.86 -16.19
N CYS A 145 8.75 24.71 -16.86
CA CYS A 145 7.73 23.72 -16.56
C CYS A 145 8.28 22.32 -16.90
N GLU A 146 9.20 21.84 -16.07
CA GLU A 146 9.92 20.58 -16.26
C GLU A 146 9.42 19.48 -15.30
N TRP A 147 9.09 19.85 -14.07
CA TRP A 147 8.53 18.98 -13.05
C TRP A 147 7.02 18.91 -13.19
N HIS A 148 6.52 17.70 -13.47
CA HIS A 148 5.10 17.42 -13.67
C HIS A 148 4.68 16.20 -12.88
N TYR A 149 3.47 16.25 -12.31
CA TYR A 149 2.86 15.07 -11.75
C TYR A 149 2.46 14.09 -12.86
N LYS A 150 3.07 12.90 -12.86
CA LYS A 150 2.64 11.75 -13.67
C LYS A 150 1.97 10.73 -12.74
N PRO A 151 0.65 10.52 -12.82
CA PRO A 151 -0.10 9.68 -11.88
C PRO A 151 0.43 8.25 -11.71
N CYS A 152 1.09 7.73 -12.75
CA CYS A 152 1.56 6.35 -12.83
C CYS A 152 3.07 6.28 -13.05
N GLY A 153 3.76 7.41 -12.85
CA GLY A 153 5.19 7.55 -13.12
C GLY A 153 5.53 7.52 -14.61
N ALA A 154 6.83 7.48 -14.88
CA ALA A 154 7.37 7.19 -16.20
C ALA A 154 7.93 5.76 -16.18
N PRO A 155 7.61 4.91 -17.18
CA PRO A 155 8.02 3.50 -17.19
C PRO A 155 9.53 3.30 -17.03
N CYS A 156 10.32 4.20 -17.60
CA CYS A 156 11.76 4.26 -17.36
C CYS A 156 12.27 5.68 -17.61
N MET A 157 13.13 6.18 -16.73
CA MET A 157 13.77 7.48 -16.88
C MET A 157 15.27 7.32 -17.04
N GLN A 158 15.82 8.01 -18.04
CA GLN A 158 17.25 8.25 -18.12
C GLN A 158 17.67 9.18 -16.99
N THR A 159 18.62 8.73 -16.19
CA THR A 159 19.20 9.51 -15.10
C THR A 159 20.71 9.32 -15.10
N CYS A 160 21.47 10.12 -14.35
CA CYS A 160 22.92 9.89 -14.23
C CYS A 160 23.27 8.49 -13.67
N ARG A 161 22.37 7.87 -12.89
CA ARG A 161 22.55 6.49 -12.38
C ARG A 161 22.04 5.42 -13.36
N ASN A 162 21.12 5.78 -14.26
CA ASN A 162 20.65 4.94 -15.36
C ASN A 162 20.81 5.67 -16.70
N PRO A 163 22.05 5.84 -17.19
CA PRO A 163 22.30 6.64 -18.39
C PRO A 163 21.76 5.97 -19.66
N SER A 164 21.64 4.64 -19.68
CA SER A 164 21.05 3.92 -20.81
C SER A 164 19.52 4.06 -20.86
N GLY A 165 18.86 4.38 -19.75
CA GLY A 165 17.40 4.42 -19.68
C GLY A 165 16.78 3.05 -19.89
N GLN A 166 17.50 1.99 -19.51
CA GLN A 166 17.00 0.63 -19.52
C GLN A 166 16.59 0.28 -18.11
N CYS A 167 15.31 0.00 -17.92
CA CYS A 167 14.76 -0.45 -16.64
C CYS A 167 14.31 -1.89 -16.85
N SER A 168 14.82 -2.80 -16.01
CA SER A 168 14.29 -4.16 -15.97
C SER A 168 12.95 -4.13 -15.24
N SER A 169 11.91 -4.75 -15.81
CA SER A 169 10.67 -5.04 -15.10
C SER A 169 10.84 -6.20 -14.10
N GLN A 170 11.98 -6.87 -14.12
CA GLN A 170 12.34 -7.85 -13.10
C GLN A 170 12.96 -7.10 -11.94
N ILE A 171 12.29 -7.15 -10.78
CA ILE A 171 12.92 -6.88 -9.49
C ILE A 171 14.19 -7.72 -9.48
N LEU A 172 15.36 -7.08 -9.53
CA LEU A 172 16.62 -7.77 -9.35
C LEU A 172 16.54 -8.43 -7.97
N VAL A 173 16.63 -9.77 -7.97
CA VAL A 173 16.88 -10.54 -6.75
C VAL A 173 18.03 -9.84 -6.04
N LEU A 174 17.79 -9.38 -4.82
CA LEU A 174 18.86 -8.88 -3.95
C LEU A 174 19.82 -10.06 -3.73
N GLU A 175 20.97 -10.05 -4.42
CA GLU A 175 22.14 -10.89 -4.10
C GLU A 175 22.73 -10.47 -2.76
#